data_AF-A0A2V2N5C0-F1
#
_entry.id   AF-A0A2V2N5C0-F1
#
_cell.length_a   1.000
_cell.length_b   1.000
_cell.length_c   1.000
_cell.angle_alpha   90.00
_cell.angle_beta   90.00
_cell.angle_gamma   90.00
#
_symmetry.space_group_name_H-M   'P 1'
#
loop_
_entity.id
_entity.type
_entity.pdbx_description
1 polymer ?
#
loop_
_entity_poly.entity_id
_entity_poly.type
_entity_poly.pdbx_seq_one_letter_code
_entity_poly.pdbx_strand_id
1 'polypeptide(L)'
;MVDEPESDNPCKILREWVKQEGFGFSPDEEGSFHLAIDRIIHSCSPSLQVLGLGEPFHGGRDILKFRNLLFFYLVERHGFRSIAIESSFSRGLKVQEYMSGQVKSGIFSVYR
;
A
#
# COMPACT_ATOMS: atom_id res chain seq x y z
N MET A 1 -11.01 -28.47 42.39
CA MET A 1 -10.28 -27.53 41.51
C MET A 1 -10.76 -27.87 40.12
N VAL A 2 -11.84 -27.23 39.70
CA VAL A 2 -12.42 -27.48 38.37
C VAL A 2 -11.56 -26.64 37.43
N ASP A 3 -10.83 -27.28 36.53
CA ASP A 3 -10.16 -26.57 35.45
C ASP A 3 -11.26 -25.85 34.67
N GLU A 4 -11.28 -24.51 34.75
CA GLU A 4 -12.11 -23.75 33.82
C GLU A 4 -11.64 -24.09 32.40
N PRO A 5 -12.56 -24.38 31.47
CA PRO A 5 -12.17 -24.61 30.09
C PRO A 5 -11.41 -23.38 29.62
N GLU A 6 -10.32 -23.61 28.88
CA GLU A 6 -9.47 -22.61 28.23
C GLU A 6 -10.26 -21.91 27.08
N SER A 7 -11.53 -21.60 27.29
CA SER A 7 -12.47 -21.00 26.35
C SER A 7 -12.31 -19.49 26.36
N ASP A 8 -12.29 -18.94 25.14
CA ASP A 8 -12.41 -17.52 24.82
C ASP A 8 -11.22 -16.63 25.14
N ASN A 9 -10.00 -17.01 24.72
CA ASN A 9 -8.97 -16.00 24.48
C ASN A 9 -9.27 -15.30 23.13
N PRO A 10 -9.72 -14.03 23.12
CA PRO A 10 -10.15 -13.36 21.90
C PRO A 10 -9.01 -13.15 20.91
N CYS A 11 -7.77 -12.99 21.41
CA CYS A 11 -6.58 -12.87 20.57
C CYS A 11 -6.25 -14.19 19.87
N LYS A 12 -6.48 -15.34 20.53
CA LYS A 12 -6.30 -16.66 19.92
C LYS A 12 -7.33 -16.86 18.81
N ILE A 13 -8.60 -16.56 19.09
CA ILE A 13 -9.69 -16.64 18.12
C ILE A 13 -9.42 -15.73 16.90
N LEU A 14 -9.07 -14.47 17.13
CA LEU A 14 -8.76 -13.52 16.04
C LEU A 14 -7.57 -14.00 15.19
N ARG A 15 -6.50 -14.51 15.83
CA ARG A 15 -5.32 -15.03 15.11
C ARG A 15 -5.67 -16.24 14.26
N GLU A 16 -6.46 -17.17 14.78
CA GLU A 16 -6.89 -18.34 14.00
C GLU A 16 -7.82 -17.94 12.85
N TRP A 17 -8.74 -17.00 13.08
CA TRP A 17 -9.58 -16.45 12.03
C TRP A 17 -8.75 -15.76 10.93
N VAL A 18 -7.76 -14.93 11.28
CA VAL A 18 -6.86 -14.29 10.29
C VAL A 18 -6.04 -15.33 9.53
N LYS A 19 -5.60 -16.42 10.16
CA LYS A 19 -4.90 -17.51 9.46
C LYS A 19 -5.80 -18.25 8.47
N GLN A 20 -7.08 -18.41 8.81
CA GLN A 20 -8.06 -19.14 7.99
C GLN A 20 -8.56 -18.30 6.82
N GLU A 21 -8.92 -17.04 7.08
CA GLU A 21 -9.56 -16.15 6.09
C GLU A 21 -8.56 -15.23 5.37
N GLY A 22 -7.45 -14.93 6.03
CA GLY A 22 -6.44 -14.02 5.51
C GLY A 22 -5.74 -14.58 4.27
N PHE A 23 -5.36 -13.66 3.39
CA PHE A 23 -4.51 -14.01 2.25
C PHE A 23 -3.07 -13.62 2.57
N GLY A 24 -2.23 -14.64 2.82
CA GLY A 24 -0.80 -14.44 2.94
C GLY A 24 -0.17 -14.18 1.58
N PHE A 25 0.70 -13.18 1.49
CA PHE A 25 1.53 -12.93 0.32
C PHE A 25 2.90 -12.41 0.75
N SER A 26 3.90 -12.55 -0.12
CA SER A 26 5.22 -11.97 0.06
C SER A 26 5.45 -10.87 -0.97
N PRO A 27 5.85 -9.64 -0.57
CA PRO A 27 6.21 -8.58 -1.52
C PRO A 27 7.42 -8.92 -2.40
N ASP A 28 8.26 -9.87 -1.95
CA ASP A 28 9.43 -10.32 -2.70
C ASP A 28 9.11 -11.50 -3.65
N GLU A 29 7.90 -12.05 -3.59
CA GLU A 29 7.41 -13.10 -4.49
C GLU A 29 6.31 -12.52 -5.40
N GLU A 30 6.73 -12.08 -6.59
CA GLU A 30 5.93 -11.33 -7.56
C GLU A 30 4.56 -11.98 -7.85
N GLY A 31 4.51 -13.31 -8.03
CA GLY A 31 3.26 -14.02 -8.29
C GLY A 31 2.25 -13.92 -7.14
N SER A 32 2.68 -14.18 -5.90
CA SER A 32 1.82 -14.10 -4.72
C SER A 32 1.35 -12.67 -4.46
N PHE A 33 2.22 -11.68 -4.70
CA PHE A 33 1.92 -10.27 -4.52
C PHE A 33 0.84 -9.79 -5.51
N HIS A 34 1.01 -10.09 -6.80
CA HIS A 34 0.06 -9.72 -7.84
C HIS A 34 -1.34 -10.32 -7.59
N LEU A 35 -1.40 -11.61 -7.24
CA LEU A 35 -2.65 -12.28 -6.88
C LEU A 35 -3.33 -11.63 -5.67
N ALA A 36 -2.56 -11.16 -4.67
CA ALA A 36 -3.11 -10.44 -3.53
C ALA A 36 -3.79 -9.14 -3.96
N ILE A 37 -3.11 -8.35 -4.80
CA ILE A 37 -3.63 -7.05 -5.25
C ILE A 37 -4.85 -7.24 -6.15
N ASP A 38 -4.81 -8.21 -7.06
CA ASP A 38 -5.96 -8.56 -7.88
C ASP A 38 -7.16 -8.90 -6.99
N ARG A 39 -6.99 -9.75 -5.98
CA ARG A 39 -8.07 -10.12 -5.07
C ARG A 39 -8.66 -8.91 -4.34
N ILE A 40 -7.83 -7.96 -3.90
CA ILE A 40 -8.28 -6.71 -3.26
C ILE A 40 -9.12 -5.89 -4.23
N ILE A 41 -8.64 -5.64 -5.45
CA ILE A 41 -9.37 -4.84 -6.44
C ILE A 41 -10.68 -5.51 -6.83
N HIS A 42 -10.70 -6.83 -7.05
CA HIS A 42 -11.93 -7.56 -7.38
C HIS A 42 -12.94 -7.60 -6.23
N SER A 43 -12.50 -7.45 -4.97
CA SER A 43 -13.40 -7.33 -3.82
C SER A 43 -14.06 -5.96 -3.70
N CYS A 44 -13.57 -4.96 -4.43
CA CYS A 44 -14.15 -3.62 -4.46
C CYS A 44 -15.32 -3.52 -5.45
N SER A 45 -15.97 -2.36 -5.49
CA SER A 45 -16.98 -2.06 -6.52
C SER A 45 -16.36 -2.13 -7.93
N PRO A 46 -17.09 -2.65 -8.94
CA PRO A 46 -16.69 -2.56 -10.35
C PRO A 46 -16.48 -1.12 -10.84
N SER A 47 -17.05 -0.14 -10.15
CA SER A 47 -16.91 1.30 -10.43
C SER A 47 -15.84 1.99 -9.58
N LEU A 48 -14.85 1.26 -9.06
CA LEU A 48 -13.76 1.82 -8.26
C LEU A 48 -12.97 2.84 -9.08
N GLN A 49 -12.98 4.11 -8.65
CA GLN A 49 -12.20 5.19 -9.27
C GLN A 49 -11.05 5.69 -8.39
N VAL A 50 -11.19 5.52 -7.08
CA VAL A 50 -10.23 6.01 -6.08
C VAL A 50 -9.95 4.91 -5.08
N LEU A 51 -8.69 4.55 -4.92
CA LEU A 51 -8.21 3.59 -3.93
C LEU A 51 -7.41 4.32 -2.85
N GLY A 52 -7.89 4.28 -1.61
CA GLY A 52 -7.17 4.81 -0.45
C GLY A 52 -6.25 3.76 0.15
N LEU A 53 -4.99 4.12 0.41
CA LEU A 53 -3.99 3.24 1.01
C LEU A 53 -3.38 3.93 2.24
N GLY A 54 -3.57 3.32 3.41
CA GLY A 54 -2.94 3.77 4.65
C GLY A 54 -1.61 3.08 4.90
N GLU A 55 -0.72 3.71 5.68
CA GLU A 55 0.52 3.12 6.18
C GLU A 55 0.42 2.97 7.71
N PRO A 56 0.81 1.83 8.31
CA PRO A 56 0.74 1.65 9.76
C PRO A 56 1.75 2.52 10.52
N PHE A 57 2.86 2.89 9.87
CA PHE A 57 3.89 3.78 10.41
C PHE A 57 4.54 4.60 9.28
N HIS A 58 4.85 5.87 9.54
CA HIS A 58 5.50 6.73 8.56
C HIS A 58 6.97 6.35 8.34
N GLY A 59 7.37 6.20 7.07
CA GLY A 59 8.77 6.19 6.67
C GLY A 59 9.52 4.86 6.84
N GLY A 60 8.83 3.77 7.15
CA GLY A 60 9.43 2.43 7.19
C GLY A 60 9.89 1.98 5.81
N ARG A 61 11.15 1.55 5.67
CA ARG A 61 11.76 1.18 4.37
C ARG A 61 10.92 0.14 3.61
N ASP A 62 10.45 -0.89 4.32
CA ASP A 62 9.72 -2.00 3.71
C ASP A 62 8.31 -1.58 3.29
N ILE A 63 7.67 -0.69 4.06
CA ILE A 63 6.38 -0.09 3.71
C ILE A 63 6.52 0.77 2.45
N LEU A 64 7.58 1.58 2.36
CA LEU A 64 7.85 2.40 1.17
C LEU A 64 8.16 1.53 -0.07
N LYS A 65 8.92 0.44 0.10
CA LYS A 65 9.19 -0.53 -0.98
C LYS A 65 7.89 -1.17 -1.45
N PHE A 66 7.07 -1.67 -0.52
CA PHE A 66 5.77 -2.25 -0.79
C PHE A 66 4.86 -1.27 -1.54
N ARG A 67 4.74 -0.03 -1.05
CA ARG A 67 3.93 1.02 -1.68
C ARG A 67 4.36 1.27 -3.14
N ASN A 68 5.67 1.32 -3.40
CA ASN A 68 6.17 1.54 -4.76
C ASN A 68 5.85 0.35 -5.69
N LEU A 69 6.05 -0.89 -5.22
CA LEU A 69 5.68 -2.10 -5.98
C LEU A 69 4.18 -2.13 -6.30
N LEU A 70 3.36 -1.77 -5.31
CA LEU A 70 1.92 -1.66 -5.46
C LEU A 70 1.53 -0.61 -6.52
N PHE A 71 2.16 0.57 -6.49
CA PHE A 71 1.90 1.61 -7.50
C PHE A 71 2.25 1.15 -8.90
N PHE A 72 3.41 0.49 -9.11
CA PHE A 72 3.76 -0.04 -10.42
C PHE A 72 2.68 -1.00 -10.93
N TYR A 73 2.29 -1.97 -10.09
CA TYR A 73 1.30 -2.97 -10.48
C TYR A 73 -0.09 -2.35 -10.77
N LEU A 74 -0.56 -1.42 -9.94
CA LEU A 74 -1.84 -0.74 -10.14
C LEU A 74 -1.88 0.10 -11.42
N VAL A 75 -0.76 0.76 -11.76
CA VAL A 75 -0.64 1.54 -12.99
C VAL A 75 -0.61 0.62 -14.21
N GLU A 76 0.24 -0.41 -14.19
CA GLU A 76 0.48 -1.28 -15.33
C GLU A 76 -0.68 -2.24 -15.63
N ARG A 77 -1.38 -2.73 -14.59
CA ARG A 77 -2.38 -3.81 -14.72
C ARG A 77 -3.80 -3.35 -14.44
N HIS A 78 -3.98 -2.38 -13.56
CA HIS A 78 -5.31 -1.88 -13.15
C HIS A 78 -5.63 -0.48 -13.70
N GLY A 79 -4.72 0.11 -14.49
CA GLY A 79 -4.99 1.32 -15.27
C GLY A 79 -5.10 2.62 -14.45
N PHE A 80 -4.65 2.62 -13.19
CA PHE A 80 -4.54 3.84 -12.40
C PHE A 80 -3.57 4.84 -13.06
N ARG A 81 -3.92 6.12 -13.10
CA ARG A 81 -3.13 7.16 -13.81
C ARG A 81 -2.70 8.33 -12.93
N SER A 82 -3.12 8.35 -11.68
CA SER A 82 -2.84 9.44 -10.76
C SER A 82 -2.58 8.87 -9.38
N ILE A 83 -1.53 9.39 -8.73
CA ILE A 83 -1.13 9.01 -7.38
C ILE A 83 -1.16 10.29 -6.55
N ALA A 84 -2.05 10.32 -5.55
CA ALA A 84 -2.04 11.34 -4.51
C ALA A 84 -1.25 10.80 -3.32
N ILE A 85 -0.21 11.53 -2.91
CA ILE A 85 0.58 11.20 -1.71
C ILE A 85 0.15 12.16 -0.60
N GLU A 86 -0.06 11.64 0.61
CA GLU A 86 -0.26 12.44 1.81
C GLU A 86 0.99 13.28 2.09
N SER A 87 1.02 14.47 1.51
CA SER A 87 2.12 15.42 1.55
C SER A 87 1.55 16.83 1.41
N SER A 88 2.40 17.86 1.50
CA SER A 88 1.92 19.21 1.26
C SER A 88 1.54 19.39 -0.22
N PHE A 89 0.39 20.03 -0.47
CA PHE A 89 -0.08 20.32 -1.83
C PHE A 89 1.00 21.01 -2.69
N SER A 90 1.69 21.99 -2.11
CA SER A 90 2.79 22.72 -2.76
C SER A 90 4.01 21.83 -3.10
N ARG A 91 4.31 20.81 -2.30
CA ARG A 91 5.38 19.84 -2.60
C ARG A 91 4.95 18.89 -3.72
N GLY A 92 3.67 18.54 -3.80
CA GLY A 92 3.11 17.74 -4.90
C GLY A 92 3.36 18.37 -6.27
N LEU A 93 3.19 19.70 -6.39
CA LEU A 93 3.46 20.42 -7.64
C LEU A 93 4.91 20.28 -8.11
N LYS A 94 5.88 20.37 -7.19
CA LYS A 94 7.31 20.20 -7.53
C LYS A 94 7.62 18.79 -8.02
N VAL A 95 6.99 17.78 -7.42
CA VAL A 95 7.15 16.39 -7.87
C VAL A 95 6.52 16.21 -9.26
N GLN A 96 5.37 16.82 -9.51
CA GLN A 96 4.74 16.81 -10.83
C GLN A 96 5.60 17.48 -11.91
N GLU A 97 6.21 18.63 -11.60
CA GLU A 97 7.16 19.31 -12.49
C GLU A 97 8.36 18.41 -12.80
N TYR A 98 8.87 17.69 -11.80
CA TYR A 98 9.97 16.73 -11.99
C TYR A 98 9.58 15.58 -12.90
N MET A 99 8.42 14.96 -12.66
CA MET A 99 7.94 13.82 -13.47
C MET A 99 7.61 14.22 -14.91
N SER A 100 7.11 15.44 -15.13
CA SER A 100 6.78 15.95 -16.47
C SER A 100 7.98 16.49 -17.25
N GLY A 101 9.19 16.44 -16.68
CA GLY A 101 10.39 17.01 -17.28
C GLY A 101 10.39 18.54 -17.33
N GLN A 102 9.52 19.20 -16.57
CA GLN A 102 9.39 20.66 -16.52
C GLN A 102 10.31 21.31 -15.49
N VAL A 103 11.14 20.54 -14.78
CA VAL A 103 12.12 21.09 -13.84
C VAL A 103 13.13 21.95 -14.60
N LYS A 104 13.05 23.26 -14.34
CA LYS A 104 14.08 24.21 -14.78
C LYS A 104 15.37 23.88 -14.02
N SER A 105 16.48 23.77 -14.77
CA SER A 105 17.85 23.42 -14.33
C SER A 105 18.48 24.32 -13.23
N GLY A 106 17.71 25.14 -12.51
CA GLY A 106 18.22 26.17 -11.59
C GLY A 106 17.92 25.99 -10.10
N ILE A 107 17.19 24.94 -9.67
CA ILE A 107 16.67 24.82 -8.29
C ILE A 107 17.26 23.62 -7.54
N PHE A 108 18.57 23.40 -7.65
CA PHE A 108 19.31 22.50 -6.75
C PHE A 108 20.52 23.21 -6.12
N SER A 109 20.39 24.49 -5.80
CA SER A 109 21.20 25.12 -4.78
C SER A 109 20.34 25.30 -3.53
N VAL A 110 20.96 25.21 -2.36
CA VAL A 110 20.36 25.17 -1.02
C VAL A 110 19.93 23.76 -0.58
N TYR A 111 20.93 22.93 -0.23
CA TYR A 111 21.26 22.57 1.15
C TYR A 111 22.62 21.83 1.09
N ARG A 112 23.69 22.57 1.39
CA ARG A 112 25.00 22.01 1.79
C ARG A 112 25.10 22.17 3.30
#